data_AF-A0AAN7JPH9-F1
#
_entry.id   AF-A0AAN7JPH9-F1
#
_cell.length_a   1.000
_cell.length_b   1.000
_cell.length_c   1.000
_cell.angle_alpha   90.00
_cell.angle_beta   90.00
_cell.angle_gamma   90.00
#
_symmetry.space_group_name_H-M   'P 1'
#
loop_
_entity.id
_entity.type
_entity.pdbx_description
1 polymer ?
#
loop_
_entity_poly.entity_id
_entity_poly.type
_entity_poly.pdbx_seq_one_letter_code
_entity_poly.pdbx_strand_id
1 'polypeptide(L)'
;MVGHKDGSLMPDNGRKFWGYRVAIAIILGVLLCCILALLYTNGLYADDWADRWNELSESRNQVYLMRSHVSSQSEEISELKMQVQSLTEKLRLAESGRDNTQNLLLQAMDERLKVGPFGTVKAVRTNPTIIPNTSANPRLAKLLEEVALRKELIVAISNNKKLDILDIWFTNIKRVGIPNYMVVALDNETAEFCRSKQVPFYQGQPDREIDVISSTGTGAMVSGLKFRFLREILQMGYSVLLSDVDIVFLQNPFHHLYRDSDVESTTDGHDNGTAYGFIDVFDDPVMVWSRLIDTNRIWVYNSGCFYVRPTVAAIELMDRVTSRMIKQPDSWDQEVYNEELFHPSHPRYVGLHAAKRTMDYYLFMNSKVLFKQVRKDAKLLNELKPVMIHVNYHPDKLPRMKAVVDFYVNGNKEALQPFPDGSS
;
A
#
# COMPACT_ATOMS: atom_id res chain seq x y z
N MET A 1 -90.98 23.51 -23.44
CA MET A 1 -92.30 23.82 -22.83
C MET A 1 -93.23 22.66 -23.12
N VAL A 2 -93.78 22.03 -22.07
CA VAL A 2 -94.93 21.10 -22.05
C VAL A 2 -94.71 19.72 -22.72
N GLY A 3 -95.02 18.55 -22.17
CA GLY A 3 -95.62 18.15 -20.89
C GLY A 3 -95.90 16.63 -20.87
N HIS A 4 -95.54 15.97 -19.77
CA HIS A 4 -96.25 14.93 -18.97
C HIS A 4 -97.49 14.16 -19.54
N LYS A 5 -97.53 12.81 -19.40
CA LYS A 5 -98.35 12.05 -18.38
C LYS A 5 -98.40 10.51 -18.58
N ASP A 6 -98.74 9.85 -17.45
CA ASP A 6 -98.68 8.43 -17.05
C ASP A 6 -99.86 7.49 -17.40
N GLY A 7 -99.62 6.17 -17.24
CA GLY A 7 -100.48 5.14 -16.58
C GLY A 7 -101.50 4.36 -17.45
N SER A 8 -101.93 3.10 -17.21
CA SER A 8 -101.70 2.03 -16.19
C SER A 8 -102.59 0.78 -16.53
N LEU A 9 -102.37 -0.36 -15.83
CA LEU A 9 -103.34 -1.43 -15.38
C LEU A 9 -103.30 -2.89 -15.96
N MET A 10 -103.18 -3.84 -15.00
CA MET A 10 -103.43 -5.33 -14.97
C MET A 10 -104.90 -5.65 -14.52
N PRO A 11 -105.44 -6.90 -14.23
CA PRO A 11 -104.84 -8.24 -13.90
C PRO A 11 -105.60 -9.61 -14.25
N ASP A 12 -104.92 -10.77 -13.97
CA ASP A 12 -105.24 -12.13 -13.32
C ASP A 12 -105.94 -13.46 -13.86
N ASN A 13 -105.22 -14.62 -13.64
CA ASN A 13 -105.45 -16.05 -13.14
C ASN A 13 -106.18 -17.33 -13.78
N GLY A 14 -105.57 -18.57 -13.64
CA GLY A 14 -106.21 -19.95 -13.52
C GLY A 14 -105.56 -21.29 -14.14
N ARG A 15 -105.50 -22.48 -13.45
CA ARG A 15 -104.76 -23.81 -13.78
C ARG A 15 -105.58 -25.17 -13.68
N LYS A 16 -105.21 -26.31 -14.40
CA LYS A 16 -105.10 -27.81 -14.02
C LYS A 16 -105.48 -28.92 -15.10
N PHE A 17 -104.61 -29.95 -15.43
CA PHE A 17 -104.84 -31.42 -15.83
C PHE A 17 -103.57 -32.12 -16.52
N TRP A 18 -102.87 -33.15 -15.94
CA TRP A 18 -101.64 -33.82 -16.57
C TRP A 18 -101.30 -35.31 -16.20
N GLY A 19 -102.20 -36.16 -15.67
CA GLY A 19 -101.79 -37.42 -14.98
C GLY A 19 -101.59 -38.76 -15.73
N TYR A 20 -102.08 -38.99 -16.96
CA TYR A 20 -102.30 -40.38 -17.47
C TYR A 20 -101.14 -41.04 -18.26
N ARG A 21 -100.11 -40.31 -18.71
CA ARG A 21 -99.11 -40.84 -19.68
C ARG A 21 -97.90 -41.57 -19.08
N VAL A 22 -97.56 -41.33 -17.81
CA VAL A 22 -96.30 -41.82 -17.21
C VAL A 22 -96.33 -43.32 -16.91
N ALA A 23 -97.50 -43.88 -16.59
CA ALA A 23 -97.62 -45.28 -16.16
C ALA A 23 -97.24 -46.31 -17.24
N ILE A 24 -97.45 -46.00 -18.53
CA ILE A 24 -97.23 -46.95 -19.63
C ILE A 24 -95.73 -47.19 -19.91
N ALA A 25 -94.87 -46.17 -19.73
CA ALA A 25 -93.44 -46.26 -20.05
C ALA A 25 -92.65 -47.20 -19.12
N ILE A 26 -93.06 -47.29 -17.85
CA ILE A 26 -92.33 -48.07 -16.83
C ILE A 26 -92.43 -49.58 -17.13
N ILE A 27 -93.59 -50.04 -17.62
CA ILE A 27 -93.84 -51.48 -17.84
C ILE A 27 -92.95 -52.02 -18.98
N LEU A 28 -92.72 -51.24 -20.03
CA LEU A 28 -91.88 -51.66 -21.17
C LEU A 28 -90.40 -51.77 -20.79
N GLY A 29 -89.90 -50.91 -19.89
CA GLY A 29 -88.49 -50.92 -19.48
C GLY A 29 -88.08 -52.17 -18.71
N VAL A 30 -88.97 -52.70 -17.86
CA VAL A 30 -88.67 -53.87 -17.02
C VAL A 30 -88.54 -55.15 -17.85
N LEU A 31 -89.35 -55.31 -18.91
CA LEU A 31 -89.30 -56.48 -19.78
C LEU A 31 -87.98 -56.60 -20.55
N LEU A 32 -87.39 -55.48 -20.98
CA LEU A 32 -86.12 -55.48 -21.70
C LEU A 32 -84.95 -55.94 -20.81
N CYS A 33 -84.94 -55.51 -19.54
CA CYS A 33 -83.90 -55.87 -18.59
C CYS A 33 -83.88 -57.38 -18.27
N CYS A 34 -85.05 -58.02 -18.21
CA CYS A 34 -85.14 -59.45 -17.94
C CYS A 34 -84.56 -60.32 -19.07
N ILE A 35 -84.63 -59.87 -20.32
CA ILE A 35 -84.12 -60.62 -21.48
C ILE A 35 -82.57 -60.63 -21.48
N LEU A 36 -81.93 -59.51 -21.12
CA LEU A 36 -80.47 -59.42 -21.09
C LEU A 36 -79.84 -60.27 -19.97
N ALA A 37 -80.53 -60.41 -18.83
CA ALA A 37 -80.04 -61.18 -17.69
C ALA A 37 -80.03 -62.70 -17.95
N LEU A 38 -80.85 -63.21 -18.87
CA LEU A 38 -80.94 -64.64 -19.18
C LEU A 38 -79.86 -65.13 -20.17
N LEU A 39 -79.22 -64.25 -20.94
CA LEU A 39 -78.34 -64.64 -22.05
C LEU A 39 -76.85 -64.76 -21.70
N TYR A 40 -76.39 -64.31 -20.53
CA TYR A 40 -74.96 -64.25 -20.19
C TYR A 40 -74.66 -64.82 -18.79
N THR A 41 -74.74 -66.14 -18.63
CA THR A 41 -74.65 -66.82 -17.32
C THR A 41 -73.28 -67.38 -16.93
N ASN A 42 -72.22 -67.29 -17.76
CA ASN A 42 -70.85 -67.69 -17.36
C ASN A 42 -69.81 -66.68 -17.87
N GLY A 43 -69.14 -65.97 -16.95
CA GLY A 43 -68.27 -64.82 -17.21
C GLY A 43 -66.95 -65.13 -17.90
N LEU A 44 -66.59 -64.28 -18.86
CA LEU A 44 -65.25 -64.16 -19.46
C LEU A 44 -64.31 -63.45 -18.44
N TYR A 45 -62.99 -63.63 -18.53
CA TYR A 45 -61.93 -62.92 -17.79
C TYR A 45 -61.41 -63.52 -16.47
N ALA A 46 -60.86 -64.75 -16.48
CA ALA A 46 -60.12 -65.28 -15.32
C ALA A 46 -58.57 -65.28 -15.49
N ASP A 47 -58.01 -65.37 -16.70
CA ASP A 47 -56.55 -65.53 -16.90
C ASP A 47 -55.76 -64.22 -17.15
N ASP A 48 -56.41 -63.06 -17.23
CA ASP A 48 -55.79 -61.76 -17.56
C ASP A 48 -55.52 -60.85 -16.33
N TRP A 49 -55.78 -61.35 -15.11
CA TRP A 49 -55.72 -60.50 -13.90
C TRP A 49 -54.37 -60.58 -13.17
N ALA A 50 -53.70 -61.74 -13.11
CA ALA A 50 -52.50 -61.91 -12.28
C ALA A 50 -51.29 -61.10 -12.79
N ASP A 51 -51.01 -61.14 -14.11
CA ASP A 51 -49.89 -60.39 -14.70
C ASP A 51 -50.16 -58.88 -14.70
N ARG A 52 -51.41 -58.47 -14.95
CA ARG A 52 -51.83 -57.07 -14.85
C ARG A 52 -51.71 -56.52 -13.45
N TRP A 53 -51.98 -57.32 -12.41
CA TRP A 53 -51.82 -56.91 -11.01
C TRP A 53 -50.34 -56.73 -10.63
N ASN A 54 -49.43 -57.57 -11.15
CA ASN A 54 -47.99 -57.40 -10.91
C ASN A 54 -47.44 -56.15 -11.62
N GLU A 55 -47.78 -55.92 -12.90
CA GLU A 55 -47.39 -54.69 -13.62
C GLU A 55 -47.98 -53.42 -12.97
N LEU A 56 -49.24 -53.46 -12.50
CA LEU A 56 -49.87 -52.34 -11.78
C LEU A 56 -49.28 -52.09 -10.40
N SER A 57 -48.74 -53.13 -9.75
CA SER A 57 -48.04 -53.02 -8.46
C SER A 57 -46.64 -52.42 -8.65
N GLU A 58 -45.89 -52.90 -9.65
CA GLU A 58 -44.55 -52.40 -9.97
C GLU A 58 -44.59 -50.95 -10.46
N SER A 59 -45.58 -50.61 -11.31
CA SER A 59 -45.84 -49.23 -11.74
C SER A 59 -46.23 -48.31 -10.57
N ARG A 60 -47.06 -48.77 -9.62
CA ARG A 60 -47.39 -48.01 -8.41
C ARG A 60 -46.18 -47.74 -7.53
N ASN A 61 -45.29 -48.71 -7.37
CA ASN A 61 -44.06 -48.55 -6.60
C ASN A 61 -43.11 -47.55 -7.28
N GLN A 62 -42.98 -47.58 -8.61
CA GLN A 62 -42.20 -46.59 -9.35
C GLN A 62 -42.78 -45.17 -9.22
N VAL A 63 -44.10 -45.01 -9.30
CA VAL A 63 -44.76 -43.71 -9.10
C VAL A 63 -44.56 -43.19 -7.68
N TYR A 64 -44.59 -44.06 -6.68
CA TYR A 64 -44.35 -43.69 -5.28
C TYR A 64 -42.91 -43.21 -5.05
N LEU A 65 -41.91 -43.95 -5.56
CA LEU A 65 -40.50 -43.57 -5.50
C LEU A 65 -40.23 -42.26 -6.24
N MET A 66 -40.84 -42.07 -7.41
CA MET A 66 -40.66 -40.84 -8.19
C MET A 66 -41.29 -39.63 -7.48
N ARG A 67 -42.43 -39.79 -6.82
CA ARG A 67 -43.01 -38.74 -5.97
C ARG A 67 -42.11 -38.39 -4.79
N SER A 68 -41.53 -39.38 -4.11
CA SER A 68 -40.62 -39.10 -2.99
C SER A 68 -39.37 -38.36 -3.46
N HIS A 69 -38.83 -38.71 -4.62
CA HIS A 69 -37.67 -38.04 -5.21
C HIS A 69 -37.99 -36.59 -5.61
N VAL A 70 -39.15 -36.34 -6.21
CA VAL A 70 -39.61 -34.99 -6.56
C VAL A 70 -39.83 -34.14 -5.31
N SER A 71 -40.40 -34.71 -4.24
CA SER A 71 -40.55 -34.01 -2.96
C SER A 71 -39.20 -33.65 -2.33
N SER A 72 -38.24 -34.58 -2.33
CA SER A 72 -36.88 -34.34 -1.83
C SER A 72 -36.14 -33.26 -2.65
N GLN A 73 -36.23 -33.30 -3.97
CA GLN A 73 -35.64 -32.27 -4.84
C GLN A 73 -36.30 -30.89 -4.63
N SER A 74 -37.61 -30.87 -4.37
CA SER A 74 -38.33 -29.63 -4.07
C SER A 74 -37.86 -28.99 -2.77
N GLU A 75 -37.54 -29.78 -1.75
CA GLU A 75 -36.96 -29.29 -0.48
C GLU A 75 -35.56 -28.72 -0.69
N GLU A 76 -34.72 -29.43 -1.44
CA GLU A 76 -33.34 -28.99 -1.75
C GLU A 76 -33.32 -27.68 -2.55
N ILE A 77 -34.22 -27.52 -3.52
CA ILE A 77 -34.39 -26.25 -4.27
C ILE A 77 -34.82 -25.11 -3.34
N SER A 78 -35.67 -25.39 -2.35
CA SER A 78 -36.11 -24.38 -1.38
C SER A 78 -34.95 -23.94 -0.48
N GLU A 79 -34.11 -24.88 -0.04
CA GLU A 79 -32.93 -24.59 0.76
C GLU A 79 -31.89 -23.78 -0.03
N LEU A 80 -31.60 -24.19 -1.27
CA LEU A 80 -30.70 -23.45 -2.17
C LEU A 80 -31.18 -22.03 -2.42
N LYS A 81 -32.50 -21.81 -2.59
CA LYS A 81 -33.05 -20.45 -2.74
C LYS A 81 -32.79 -19.59 -1.50
N MET A 82 -32.94 -20.15 -0.29
CA MET A 82 -32.63 -19.41 0.94
C MET A 82 -31.14 -19.11 1.06
N GLN A 83 -30.27 -20.05 0.68
CA GLN A 83 -28.83 -19.82 0.67
C GLN A 83 -28.42 -18.73 -0.32
N VAL A 84 -28.99 -18.74 -1.53
CA VAL A 84 -28.76 -17.69 -2.53
C VAL A 84 -29.22 -16.33 -1.99
N GLN A 85 -30.43 -16.23 -1.42
CA GLN A 85 -30.90 -14.98 -0.83
C GLN A 85 -29.99 -14.47 0.30
N SER A 86 -29.54 -15.35 1.18
CA SER A 86 -28.60 -15.00 2.25
C SER A 86 -27.25 -14.52 1.70
N LEU A 87 -26.72 -15.20 0.68
CA LEU A 87 -25.47 -14.82 0.03
C LEU A 87 -25.61 -13.50 -0.73
N THR A 88 -26.73 -13.26 -1.40
CA THR A 88 -27.02 -11.98 -2.07
C THR A 88 -27.11 -10.85 -1.06
N GLU A 89 -27.74 -11.04 0.09
CA GLU A 89 -27.80 -9.99 1.12
C GLU A 89 -26.42 -9.75 1.76
N LYS A 90 -25.64 -10.81 2.01
CA LYS A 90 -24.23 -10.67 2.45
C LYS A 90 -23.37 -9.95 1.41
N LEU A 91 -23.58 -10.22 0.13
CA LEU A 91 -22.89 -9.53 -0.97
C LEU A 91 -23.28 -8.05 -1.01
N ARG A 92 -24.58 -7.73 -0.88
CA ARG A 92 -25.10 -6.35 -0.82
C ARG A 92 -24.55 -5.58 0.38
N LEU A 93 -24.46 -6.22 1.54
CA LEU A 93 -23.85 -5.65 2.75
C LEU A 93 -22.34 -5.45 2.58
N ALA A 94 -21.65 -6.40 1.95
CA ALA A 94 -20.23 -6.28 1.64
C ALA A 94 -19.95 -5.17 0.60
N GLU A 95 -20.78 -5.04 -0.43
CA GLU A 95 -20.71 -3.97 -1.44
C GLU A 95 -21.01 -2.60 -0.83
N SER A 96 -22.07 -2.48 -0.01
CA SER A 96 -22.37 -1.22 0.70
C SER A 96 -21.27 -0.83 1.69
N GLY A 97 -20.67 -1.80 2.40
CA GLY A 97 -19.50 -1.59 3.24
C GLY A 97 -18.27 -1.14 2.45
N ARG A 98 -18.05 -1.72 1.26
CA ARG A 98 -16.97 -1.36 0.34
C ARG A 98 -17.16 0.03 -0.23
N ASP A 99 -18.36 0.38 -0.69
CA ASP A 99 -18.71 1.70 -1.22
C ASP A 99 -18.64 2.78 -0.14
N ASN A 100 -19.07 2.50 1.08
CA ASN A 100 -18.93 3.44 2.20
C ASN A 100 -17.46 3.65 2.59
N THR A 101 -16.66 2.57 2.61
CA THR A 101 -15.21 2.66 2.87
C THR A 101 -14.50 3.38 1.73
N GLN A 102 -14.92 3.14 0.48
CA GLN A 102 -14.38 3.77 -0.72
C GLN A 102 -14.78 5.25 -0.81
N ASN A 103 -15.99 5.63 -0.38
CA ASN A 103 -16.44 7.02 -0.26
C ASN A 103 -15.74 7.76 0.90
N LEU A 104 -15.51 7.11 2.04
CA LEU A 104 -14.71 7.65 3.15
C LEU A 104 -13.23 7.79 2.75
N LEU A 105 -12.69 6.81 2.01
CA LEU A 105 -11.35 6.91 1.40
C LEU A 105 -11.30 8.02 0.37
N LEU A 106 -12.30 8.17 -0.51
CA LEU A 106 -12.39 9.25 -1.49
C LEU A 106 -12.47 10.64 -0.82
N GLN A 107 -13.22 10.78 0.28
CA GLN A 107 -13.26 12.01 1.08
C GLN A 107 -11.93 12.28 1.80
N ALA A 108 -11.27 11.26 2.35
CA ALA A 108 -9.95 11.42 2.98
C ALA A 108 -8.82 11.64 1.94
N MET A 109 -9.00 11.16 0.70
CA MET A 109 -8.08 11.35 -0.42
C MET A 109 -8.16 12.74 -1.04
N ASP A 110 -9.27 13.47 -0.84
CA ASP A 110 -9.46 14.82 -1.39
C ASP A 110 -9.10 15.95 -0.41
N GLU A 111 -8.63 15.62 0.80
CA GLU A 111 -7.97 16.59 1.67
C GLU A 111 -6.65 17.01 1.02
N ARG A 112 -6.66 18.16 0.36
CA ARG A 112 -5.47 18.79 -0.19
C ARG A 112 -4.93 19.82 0.78
N LEU A 113 -3.68 19.66 1.20
CA LEU A 113 -3.03 20.56 2.15
C LEU A 113 -2.02 21.47 1.43
N LYS A 114 -2.15 22.78 1.62
CA LYS A 114 -1.08 23.72 1.29
C LYS A 114 -0.10 23.82 2.46
N VAL A 115 1.18 23.58 2.18
CA VAL A 115 2.24 23.65 3.20
C VAL A 115 2.39 25.11 3.66
N GLY A 116 2.31 25.33 4.98
CA GLY A 116 2.55 26.64 5.59
C GLY A 116 4.03 27.06 5.58
N PRO A 117 4.37 28.20 6.20
CA PRO A 117 5.77 28.61 6.41
C PRO A 117 6.61 27.59 7.20
N PHE A 118 7.92 27.78 7.21
CA PHE A 118 8.86 26.96 7.98
C PHE A 118 8.46 26.87 9.46
N GLY A 119 8.46 25.65 10.01
CA GLY A 119 8.19 25.39 11.43
C GLY A 119 6.71 25.40 11.81
N THR A 120 5.80 25.67 10.87
CA THR A 120 4.35 25.74 11.12
C THR A 120 3.62 24.44 10.82
N VAL A 121 4.27 23.50 10.12
CA VAL A 121 3.66 22.26 9.67
C VAL A 121 3.51 21.29 10.84
N LYS A 122 2.33 20.70 10.96
CA LYS A 122 2.02 19.64 11.93
C LYS A 122 1.40 18.46 11.22
N ALA A 123 2.06 17.31 11.31
CA ALA A 123 1.57 16.05 10.83
C ALA A 123 0.32 15.66 11.59
N VAL A 124 -0.70 15.30 10.82
CA VAL A 124 -1.93 14.71 11.32
C VAL A 124 -1.87 13.19 11.10
N ARG A 125 -2.81 12.44 11.67
CA ARG A 125 -2.85 10.97 11.50
C ARG A 125 -3.24 10.55 10.08
N THR A 126 -3.81 11.47 9.30
CA THR A 126 -4.11 11.30 7.88
C THR A 126 -2.93 11.77 7.03
N ASN A 127 -2.82 11.27 5.80
CA ASN A 127 -1.77 11.70 4.86
C ASN A 127 -2.39 12.48 3.70
N PRO A 128 -2.81 13.75 3.92
CA PRO A 128 -3.45 14.54 2.89
C PRO A 128 -2.49 14.81 1.73
N THR A 129 -3.05 14.95 0.52
CA THR A 129 -2.25 15.22 -0.67
C THR A 129 -1.70 16.64 -0.60
N ILE A 130 -0.39 16.82 -0.76
CA ILE A 130 0.22 18.15 -0.76
C ILE A 130 -0.11 18.90 -2.05
N ILE A 131 -0.54 20.15 -1.92
CA ILE A 131 -0.63 21.10 -3.04
C ILE A 131 0.78 21.66 -3.29
N PRO A 132 1.39 21.39 -4.46
CA PRO A 132 2.73 21.89 -4.78
C PRO A 132 2.82 23.41 -4.71
N ASN A 133 3.83 23.93 -4.01
CA ASN A 133 4.12 25.36 -3.88
C ASN A 133 5.39 25.76 -4.64
N THR A 134 5.30 25.87 -5.96
CA THR A 134 6.45 26.23 -6.83
C THR A 134 6.88 27.69 -6.65
N SER A 135 5.99 28.57 -6.18
CA SER A 135 6.31 29.98 -5.92
C SER A 135 7.29 30.21 -4.78
N ALA A 136 7.50 29.21 -3.91
CA ALA A 136 8.46 29.32 -2.80
C ALA A 136 9.92 29.42 -3.27
N ASN A 137 10.26 28.77 -4.39
CA ASN A 137 11.57 28.85 -5.01
C ASN A 137 11.45 28.56 -6.52
N PRO A 138 11.07 29.56 -7.34
CA PRO A 138 10.79 29.35 -8.76
C PRO A 138 11.97 28.80 -9.56
N ARG A 139 13.21 29.15 -9.16
CA ARG A 139 14.44 28.71 -9.84
C ARG A 139 14.70 27.23 -9.59
N LEU A 140 14.54 26.78 -8.34
CA LEU A 140 14.61 25.37 -7.98
C LEU A 140 13.44 24.59 -8.63
N ALA A 141 12.23 25.15 -8.61
CA ALA A 141 11.05 24.51 -9.22
C ALA A 141 11.27 24.20 -10.70
N LYS A 142 11.84 25.14 -11.46
CA LYS A 142 12.17 24.96 -12.88
C LYS A 142 13.21 23.83 -13.07
N LEU A 143 14.27 23.82 -12.28
CA LEU A 143 15.29 22.76 -12.36
C LEU A 143 14.69 21.38 -12.02
N LEU A 144 13.84 21.30 -11.00
CA LEU A 144 13.18 20.05 -10.61
C LEU A 144 12.27 19.53 -11.72
N GLU A 145 11.60 20.41 -12.46
CA GLU A 145 10.77 20.04 -13.61
C GLU A 145 11.60 19.44 -14.77
N GLU A 146 12.80 19.97 -15.00
CA GLU A 146 13.72 19.50 -16.04
C GLU A 146 14.41 18.17 -15.67
N VAL A 147 14.76 17.97 -14.39
CA VAL A 147 15.63 16.88 -13.95
C VAL A 147 14.87 15.69 -13.34
N ALA A 148 13.74 15.93 -12.66
CA ALA A 148 13.06 14.86 -11.95
C ALA A 148 12.28 13.94 -12.90
N LEU A 149 12.33 12.64 -12.64
CA LEU A 149 11.54 11.64 -13.35
C LEU A 149 10.42 11.16 -12.44
N ARG A 150 9.15 11.25 -12.88
CA ARG A 150 7.97 10.92 -12.07
C ARG A 150 7.94 11.66 -10.72
N LYS A 151 8.44 12.90 -10.70
CA LYS A 151 8.60 13.72 -9.48
C LYS A 151 9.54 13.10 -8.43
N GLU A 152 10.42 12.19 -8.83
CA GLU A 152 11.45 11.60 -7.97
C GLU A 152 12.84 12.01 -8.48
N LEU A 153 13.78 12.27 -7.58
CA LEU A 153 15.19 12.51 -7.95
C LEU A 153 16.15 12.20 -6.80
N ILE A 154 17.41 11.93 -7.15
CA ILE A 154 18.52 11.85 -6.21
C ILE A 154 19.06 13.26 -5.96
N VAL A 155 19.28 13.63 -4.70
CA VAL A 155 19.87 14.92 -4.34
C VAL A 155 21.10 14.70 -3.47
N ALA A 156 22.23 15.24 -3.90
CA ALA A 156 23.42 15.35 -3.09
C ALA A 156 23.75 16.80 -2.81
N ILE A 157 24.34 17.08 -1.64
CA ILE A 157 24.82 18.41 -1.26
C ILE A 157 26.33 18.35 -1.12
N SER A 158 27.04 19.30 -1.74
CA SER A 158 28.49 19.24 -1.80
C SER A 158 29.16 20.62 -1.82
N ASN A 159 30.45 20.62 -1.49
CA ASN A 159 31.33 21.77 -1.50
C ASN A 159 32.69 21.41 -2.09
N ASN A 160 33.54 22.42 -2.26
CA ASN A 160 34.84 22.32 -2.91
C ASN A 160 35.83 21.36 -2.23
N LYS A 161 35.60 20.99 -0.96
CA LYS A 161 36.42 20.02 -0.22
C LYS A 161 36.14 18.57 -0.62
N LYS A 162 35.09 18.31 -1.41
CA LYS A 162 34.63 16.97 -1.75
C LYS A 162 34.58 16.71 -3.27
N LEU A 163 35.22 17.54 -4.09
CA LEU A 163 35.15 17.42 -5.56
C LEU A 163 35.58 16.04 -6.08
N ASP A 164 36.66 15.46 -5.54
CA ASP A 164 37.12 14.12 -5.96
C ASP A 164 36.12 13.01 -5.64
N ILE A 165 35.47 13.12 -4.48
CA ILE A 165 34.43 12.17 -4.06
C ILE A 165 33.16 12.38 -4.90
N LEU A 166 32.80 13.64 -5.15
CA LEU A 166 31.68 14.02 -6.00
C LEU A 166 31.85 13.52 -7.44
N ASP A 167 33.08 13.55 -7.98
CA ASP A 167 33.39 13.02 -9.31
C ASP A 167 33.07 11.53 -9.42
N ILE A 168 33.46 10.74 -8.42
CA ILE A 168 33.12 9.31 -8.36
C ILE A 168 31.61 9.12 -8.24
N TRP A 169 30.94 9.91 -7.40
CA TRP A 169 29.50 9.85 -7.17
C TRP A 169 28.70 10.01 -8.47
N PHE A 170 28.85 11.13 -9.18
CA PHE A 170 28.06 11.34 -10.42
C PHE A 170 28.55 10.46 -11.57
N THR A 171 29.83 10.09 -11.61
CA THR A 171 30.35 9.20 -12.67
C THR A 171 29.70 7.84 -12.59
N ASN A 172 29.48 7.32 -11.37
CA ASN A 172 28.79 6.05 -11.19
C ASN A 172 27.28 6.15 -11.45
N ILE A 173 26.63 7.26 -11.08
CA ILE A 173 25.23 7.52 -11.43
C ILE A 173 25.05 7.53 -12.96
N LYS A 174 25.93 8.24 -13.68
CA LYS A 174 25.94 8.27 -15.15
C LYS A 174 26.19 6.88 -15.76
N ARG A 175 27.15 6.13 -15.22
CA ARG A 175 27.47 4.76 -15.65
C ARG A 175 26.26 3.82 -15.54
N VAL A 176 25.53 3.91 -14.43
CA VAL A 176 24.32 3.11 -14.18
C VAL A 176 23.15 3.56 -15.06
N GLY A 177 23.20 4.79 -15.61
CA GLY A 177 22.14 5.34 -16.44
C GLY A 177 20.96 5.89 -15.63
N ILE A 178 21.21 6.46 -14.45
CA ILE A 178 20.18 7.11 -13.64
C ILE A 178 19.99 8.54 -14.15
N PRO A 179 18.82 8.91 -14.71
CA PRO A 179 18.63 10.22 -15.36
C PRO A 179 18.29 11.34 -14.37
N ASN A 180 17.65 11.02 -13.25
CA ASN A 180 17.03 11.96 -12.34
C ASN A 180 17.87 12.17 -11.07
N TYR A 181 18.90 13.00 -11.18
CA TYR A 181 19.76 13.39 -10.07
C TYR A 181 20.22 14.84 -10.21
N MET A 182 20.49 15.50 -9.08
CA MET A 182 21.10 16.82 -9.07
C MET A 182 22.03 17.02 -7.86
N VAL A 183 22.91 18.01 -7.97
CA VAL A 183 23.79 18.46 -6.89
C VAL A 183 23.35 19.83 -6.39
N VAL A 184 23.20 20.00 -5.08
CA VAL A 184 23.12 21.31 -4.45
C VAL A 184 24.55 21.76 -4.15
N ALA A 185 25.03 22.72 -4.92
CA ALA A 185 26.36 23.30 -4.77
C ALA A 185 26.34 24.39 -3.68
N LEU A 186 27.15 24.21 -2.64
CA LEU A 186 27.26 25.16 -1.52
C LEU A 186 28.21 26.32 -1.82
N ASP A 187 29.06 26.21 -2.84
CA ASP A 187 30.03 27.22 -3.27
C ASP A 187 30.15 27.30 -4.81
N ASN A 188 30.84 28.35 -5.28
CA ASN A 188 30.98 28.64 -6.71
C ASN A 188 31.84 27.60 -7.42
N GLU A 189 32.90 27.12 -6.77
CA GLU A 189 33.82 26.14 -7.31
C GLU A 189 33.11 24.80 -7.59
N THR A 190 32.22 24.37 -6.70
CA THR A 190 31.38 23.18 -6.90
C THR A 190 30.38 23.38 -8.04
N ALA A 191 29.78 24.58 -8.15
CA ALA A 191 28.88 24.91 -9.24
C ALA A 191 29.60 24.91 -10.61
N GLU A 192 30.79 25.50 -10.69
CA GLU A 192 31.64 25.49 -11.87
C GLU A 192 32.10 24.07 -12.24
N PHE A 193 32.48 23.27 -11.24
CA PHE A 193 32.83 21.87 -11.43
C PHE A 193 31.66 21.08 -12.02
N CYS A 194 30.46 21.18 -11.43
CA CYS A 194 29.25 20.52 -11.94
C CYS A 194 28.93 20.97 -13.38
N ARG A 195 29.06 22.28 -13.66
CA ARG A 195 28.88 22.85 -14.99
C ARG A 195 29.85 22.25 -16.00
N SER A 196 31.14 22.18 -15.68
CA SER A 196 32.18 21.62 -16.55
C SER A 196 31.97 20.13 -16.83
N LYS A 197 31.36 19.41 -15.89
CA LYS A 197 31.07 17.98 -15.96
C LYS A 197 29.67 17.68 -16.50
N GLN A 198 28.89 18.69 -16.90
CA GLN A 198 27.51 18.54 -17.36
C GLN A 198 26.63 17.78 -16.34
N VAL A 199 26.75 18.14 -15.07
CA VAL A 199 25.95 17.59 -13.97
C VAL A 199 24.87 18.62 -13.61
N PRO A 200 23.58 18.25 -13.55
CA PRO A 200 22.54 19.18 -13.11
C PRO A 200 22.81 19.65 -11.68
N PHE A 201 22.78 20.96 -11.46
CA PHE A 201 23.05 21.51 -10.13
C PHE A 201 22.14 22.70 -9.80
N TYR A 202 21.84 22.82 -8.52
CA TYR A 202 21.24 24.01 -7.92
C TYR A 202 22.30 24.73 -7.10
N GLN A 203 22.36 26.04 -7.25
CA GLN A 203 23.15 26.92 -6.39
C GLN A 203 22.21 28.03 -5.93
N GLY A 204 22.10 28.19 -4.61
CA GLY A 204 21.29 29.24 -4.00
C GLY A 204 21.83 30.64 -4.29
N GLN A 205 21.14 31.67 -3.78
CA GLN A 205 21.52 33.07 -3.96
C GLN A 205 22.02 33.69 -2.65
N PRO A 206 23.07 34.53 -2.65
CA PRO A 206 23.69 35.04 -1.42
C PRO A 206 22.76 35.81 -0.46
N ASP A 207 21.57 36.22 -0.91
CA ASP A 207 20.59 37.00 -0.18
C ASP A 207 19.59 36.18 0.65
N ARG A 208 19.57 34.83 0.48
CA ARG A 208 18.73 33.97 1.32
C ARG A 208 19.51 33.53 2.57
N GLU A 209 18.83 33.49 3.71
CA GLU A 209 19.40 33.01 4.98
C GLU A 209 20.06 31.63 4.85
N ILE A 210 19.47 30.75 4.04
CA ILE A 210 19.98 29.40 3.71
C ILE A 210 21.38 29.47 3.06
N ASP A 211 21.61 30.48 2.23
CA ASP A 211 22.82 30.65 1.44
C ASP A 211 23.90 31.47 2.19
N VAL A 212 23.51 32.26 3.18
CA VAL A 212 24.43 32.83 4.18
C VAL A 212 24.96 31.72 5.11
N ILE A 213 24.09 30.80 5.53
CA ILE A 213 24.48 29.65 6.35
C ILE A 213 25.38 28.69 5.55
N SER A 214 25.16 28.53 4.24
CA SER A 214 26.03 27.67 3.41
C SER A 214 27.45 28.21 3.28
N SER A 215 27.61 29.53 3.35
CA SER A 215 28.90 30.22 3.19
C SER A 215 29.64 30.47 4.51
N THR A 216 28.92 30.67 5.62
CA THR A 216 29.51 31.12 6.90
C THR A 216 29.15 30.26 8.13
N GLY A 217 28.27 29.26 7.96
CA GLY A 217 27.77 28.43 9.06
C GLY A 217 28.79 27.45 9.63
N THR A 218 28.59 27.05 10.89
CA THR A 218 29.32 25.93 11.51
C THR A 218 28.95 24.60 10.85
N GLY A 219 29.73 23.53 11.07
CA GLY A 219 29.46 22.21 10.48
C GLY A 219 28.03 21.69 10.72
N ALA A 220 27.50 21.91 11.92
CA ALA A 220 26.12 21.55 12.25
C ALA A 220 25.09 22.42 11.51
N MET A 221 25.32 23.74 11.38
CA MET A 221 24.45 24.63 10.61
C MET A 221 24.45 24.25 9.12
N VAL A 222 25.61 23.90 8.56
CA VAL A 222 25.73 23.41 7.18
C VAL A 222 25.01 22.07 7.00
N SER A 223 25.08 21.16 7.98
CA SER A 223 24.29 19.92 7.93
C SER A 223 22.78 20.17 8.04
N GLY A 224 22.34 21.19 8.80
CA GLY A 224 20.95 21.63 8.87
C GLY A 224 20.36 22.10 7.53
N LEU A 225 21.22 22.62 6.63
CA LEU A 225 20.81 23.03 5.28
C LEU A 225 20.26 21.87 4.45
N LYS A 226 20.76 20.65 4.68
CA LYS A 226 20.30 19.49 3.91
C LYS A 226 18.80 19.27 4.10
N PHE A 227 18.35 19.29 5.34
CA PHE A 227 16.93 19.16 5.67
C PHE A 227 16.12 20.37 5.20
N ARG A 228 16.71 21.57 5.22
CA ARG A 228 16.05 22.78 4.72
C ARG A 228 15.80 22.72 3.21
N PHE A 229 16.77 22.28 2.42
CA PHE A 229 16.60 22.06 0.98
C PHE A 229 15.61 20.94 0.68
N LEU A 230 15.69 19.81 1.40
CA LEU A 230 14.72 18.73 1.28
C LEU A 230 13.29 19.25 1.51
N ARG A 231 13.08 20.07 2.55
CA ARG A 231 11.79 20.68 2.83
C ARG A 231 11.28 21.57 1.69
N GLU A 232 12.16 22.31 1.00
CA GLU A 232 11.78 23.10 -0.17
C GLU A 232 11.34 22.21 -1.34
N ILE A 233 12.03 21.10 -1.58
CA ILE A 233 11.70 20.15 -2.66
C ILE A 233 10.39 19.41 -2.36
N LEU A 234 10.19 18.97 -1.12
CA LEU A 234 9.00 18.25 -0.68
C LEU A 234 7.73 19.10 -0.78
N GLN A 235 7.77 20.39 -0.38
CA GLN A 235 6.60 21.27 -0.54
C GLN A 235 6.24 21.55 -2.01
N MET A 236 7.17 21.30 -2.95
CA MET A 236 6.93 21.39 -4.39
C MET A 236 6.40 20.08 -4.98
N GLY A 237 6.13 19.07 -4.15
CA GLY A 237 5.52 17.81 -4.56
C GLY A 237 6.51 16.81 -5.17
N TYR A 238 7.81 16.95 -4.90
CA TYR A 238 8.84 16.03 -5.38
C TYR A 238 9.33 15.14 -4.23
N SER A 239 9.48 13.84 -4.50
CA SER A 239 10.14 12.90 -3.60
C SER A 239 11.65 12.92 -3.83
N VAL A 240 12.43 12.74 -2.77
CA VAL A 240 13.88 12.83 -2.84
C VAL A 240 14.53 11.59 -2.26
N LEU A 241 15.47 10.99 -2.98
CA LEU A 241 16.50 10.15 -2.39
C LEU A 241 17.68 11.04 -2.00
N LEU A 242 17.81 11.39 -0.72
CA LEU A 242 18.99 12.07 -0.22
C LEU A 242 20.17 11.12 -0.34
N SER A 243 21.29 11.63 -0.84
CA SER A 243 22.55 10.92 -0.94
C SER A 243 23.68 11.83 -0.49
N ASP A 244 24.43 11.41 0.52
CA ASP A 244 25.78 11.91 0.71
C ASP A 244 26.63 11.51 -0.50
N VAL A 245 27.70 12.27 -0.72
CA VAL A 245 28.57 12.11 -1.90
C VAL A 245 29.49 10.88 -1.81
N ASP A 246 29.61 10.26 -0.64
CA ASP A 246 30.41 9.06 -0.38
C ASP A 246 29.63 7.75 -0.60
N ILE A 247 28.66 7.80 -1.51
CA ILE A 247 27.86 6.66 -1.95
C ILE A 247 28.27 6.27 -3.37
N VAL A 248 28.48 4.97 -3.59
CA VAL A 248 28.70 4.40 -4.93
C VAL A 248 27.43 3.69 -5.39
N PHE A 249 26.79 4.21 -6.44
CA PHE A 249 25.63 3.57 -7.06
C PHE A 249 26.07 2.47 -8.04
N LEU A 250 25.52 1.27 -7.85
CA LEU A 250 25.79 0.09 -8.67
C LEU A 250 24.59 -0.30 -9.54
N GLN A 251 23.38 0.02 -9.08
CA GLN A 251 22.12 -0.14 -9.81
C GLN A 251 21.22 1.08 -9.60
N ASN A 252 20.16 1.21 -10.41
CA ASN A 252 19.22 2.32 -10.28
C ASN A 252 18.36 2.14 -9.02
N PRO A 253 18.51 3.00 -7.99
CA PRO A 253 17.85 2.79 -6.69
C PRO A 253 16.33 2.88 -6.79
N PHE A 254 15.78 3.63 -7.75
CA PHE A 254 14.33 3.78 -7.90
C PHE A 254 13.61 2.48 -8.25
N HIS A 255 14.31 1.44 -8.71
CA HIS A 255 13.73 0.11 -8.95
C HIS A 255 13.63 -0.75 -7.67
N HIS A 256 14.27 -0.32 -6.59
CA HIS A 256 14.38 -1.08 -5.34
C HIS A 256 13.74 -0.38 -4.13
N LEU A 257 13.18 0.82 -4.32
CA LEU A 257 12.42 1.55 -3.29
C LEU A 257 10.97 1.05 -3.22
N TYR A 258 10.46 0.82 -2.02
CA TYR A 258 9.08 0.39 -1.79
C TYR A 258 8.09 1.54 -1.84
N ARG A 259 8.50 2.75 -1.40
CA ARG A 259 7.67 3.96 -1.41
C ARG A 259 6.39 3.83 -0.58
N ASP A 260 6.30 2.92 0.37
CA ASP A 260 5.10 2.70 1.18
C ASP A 260 5.11 3.49 2.51
N SER A 261 6.18 4.24 2.75
CA SER A 261 6.43 4.99 3.99
C SER A 261 6.74 6.45 3.67
N ASP A 262 6.53 7.34 4.64
CA ASP A 262 6.94 8.75 4.52
C ASP A 262 8.46 8.86 4.37
N VAL A 263 9.18 8.00 5.10
CA VAL A 263 10.63 7.88 5.09
C VAL A 263 11.02 6.41 4.91
N GLU A 264 11.80 6.13 3.89
CA GLU A 264 12.46 4.85 3.68
C GLU A 264 13.97 5.10 3.79
N SER A 265 14.62 4.55 4.82
CA SER A 265 15.97 4.97 5.23
C SER A 265 16.94 3.79 5.30
N THR A 266 18.20 4.07 4.98
CA THR A 266 19.28 3.12 5.22
C THR A 266 19.58 3.01 6.71
N THR A 267 20.11 1.86 7.13
CA THR A 267 20.42 1.57 8.53
C THR A 267 21.93 1.54 8.77
N ASP A 268 22.34 2.01 9.94
CA ASP A 268 23.68 1.81 10.47
C ASP A 268 23.87 0.39 11.05
N GLY A 269 22.77 -0.38 11.17
CA GLY A 269 22.79 -1.81 11.48
C GLY A 269 23.57 -2.64 10.45
N HIS A 270 23.92 -3.86 10.85
CA HIS A 270 24.77 -4.73 10.05
C HIS A 270 24.33 -6.20 10.01
N ASP A 271 23.18 -6.52 10.58
CA ASP A 271 22.50 -7.82 10.49
C ASP A 271 20.99 -7.59 10.69
N ASN A 272 20.17 -8.63 10.56
CA ASN A 272 18.71 -8.51 10.71
C ASN A 272 18.31 -7.87 12.06
N GLY A 273 18.95 -8.24 13.17
CA GLY A 273 18.57 -7.73 14.49
C GLY A 273 18.90 -6.25 14.63
N THR A 274 20.12 -5.85 14.31
CA THR A 274 20.56 -4.46 14.40
C THR A 274 19.89 -3.56 13.34
N ALA A 275 19.66 -4.08 12.13
CA ALA A 275 19.00 -3.37 11.04
C ALA A 275 17.50 -3.15 11.28
N TYR A 276 16.77 -4.19 11.69
CA TYR A 276 15.30 -4.21 11.74
C TYR A 276 14.73 -4.16 13.16
N GLY A 277 15.59 -4.22 14.17
CA GLY A 277 15.23 -4.18 15.58
C GLY A 277 15.26 -5.55 16.26
N PHE A 278 15.56 -5.55 17.55
CA PHE A 278 15.55 -6.71 18.42
C PHE A 278 15.16 -6.32 19.85
N ILE A 279 14.74 -7.30 20.65
CA ILE A 279 14.51 -7.13 22.09
C ILE A 279 15.86 -7.32 22.80
N ASP A 280 16.26 -6.31 23.56
CA ASP A 280 17.41 -6.33 24.45
C ASP A 280 16.94 -6.32 25.90
N VAL A 281 17.62 -7.01 26.80
CA VAL A 281 17.19 -7.15 28.19
C VAL A 281 18.03 -6.26 29.09
N PHE A 282 17.38 -5.30 29.74
CA PHE A 282 17.99 -4.54 30.82
C PHE A 282 17.92 -5.35 32.11
N ASP A 283 19.06 -5.49 32.79
CA ASP A 283 19.18 -6.23 34.06
C ASP A 283 19.36 -5.28 35.25
N ASP A 284 18.33 -5.21 36.09
CA ASP A 284 18.33 -4.50 37.38
C ASP A 284 18.36 -5.51 38.55
N PRO A 285 19.56 -5.90 39.04
CA PRO A 285 19.70 -6.97 40.00
C PRO A 285 19.08 -6.68 41.38
N VAL A 286 18.80 -5.42 41.72
CA VAL A 286 18.13 -5.10 43.00
C VAL A 286 16.62 -5.33 42.94
N MET A 287 16.04 -5.33 41.74
CA MET A 287 14.60 -5.44 41.52
C MET A 287 14.12 -6.90 41.38
N VAL A 288 14.36 -7.75 42.38
CA VAL A 288 14.10 -9.22 42.40
C VAL A 288 13.03 -9.74 41.41
N TRP A 289 11.77 -9.31 41.53
CA TRP A 289 10.67 -9.79 40.66
C TRP A 289 10.64 -9.11 39.28
N SER A 290 11.04 -7.85 39.18
CA SER A 290 11.08 -7.06 37.94
C SER A 290 12.51 -6.80 37.47
N ARG A 291 13.41 -7.77 37.68
CA ARG A 291 14.84 -7.65 37.42
C ARG A 291 15.14 -7.49 35.94
N LEU A 292 14.46 -8.27 35.12
CA LEU A 292 14.65 -8.28 33.67
C LEU A 292 13.55 -7.44 33.02
N ILE A 293 13.97 -6.43 32.27
CA ILE A 293 13.07 -5.54 31.55
C ILE A 293 13.39 -5.64 30.07
N ASP A 294 12.40 -6.03 29.28
CA ASP A 294 12.51 -6.05 27.83
C ASP A 294 12.55 -4.61 27.29
N THR A 295 13.58 -4.32 26.52
CA THR A 295 13.78 -3.05 25.82
C THR A 295 13.79 -3.30 24.32
N ASN A 296 13.26 -2.38 23.53
CA ASN A 296 13.34 -2.46 22.07
C ASN A 296 14.57 -1.68 21.60
N ARG A 297 15.44 -2.32 20.82
CA ARG A 297 16.63 -1.68 20.23
C ARG A 297 16.63 -1.84 18.74
N ILE A 298 16.82 -0.73 18.05
CA ILE A 298 17.11 -0.66 16.63
C ILE A 298 18.30 0.27 16.46
N TRP A 299 19.21 -0.06 15.56
CA TRP A 299 20.30 0.86 15.27
C TRP A 299 19.76 2.05 14.49
N VAL A 300 20.39 3.19 14.71
CA VAL A 300 19.95 4.46 14.12
C VAL A 300 19.85 4.37 12.60
N TYR A 301 18.88 5.08 12.04
CA TYR A 301 18.82 5.34 10.62
C TYR A 301 19.91 6.31 10.22
N ASN A 302 20.55 6.05 9.08
CA ASN A 302 21.61 6.89 8.60
C ASN A 302 21.04 8.18 7.97
N SER A 303 21.52 9.34 8.40
CA SER A 303 21.01 10.64 7.93
C SER A 303 21.63 11.10 6.60
N GLY A 304 22.57 10.34 6.04
CA GLY A 304 23.22 10.57 4.75
C GLY A 304 22.59 9.81 3.59
N CYS A 305 21.67 8.86 3.84
CA CYS A 305 20.93 8.19 2.76
C CYS A 305 19.53 7.74 3.18
N PHE A 306 18.52 8.42 2.64
CA PHE A 306 17.12 8.06 2.81
C PHE A 306 16.25 8.62 1.67
N TYR A 307 15.22 7.86 1.32
CA TYR A 307 14.15 8.28 0.43
C TYR A 307 13.00 8.88 1.24
N VAL A 308 12.52 10.04 0.82
CA VAL A 308 11.46 10.78 1.49
C VAL A 308 10.39 11.21 0.49
N ARG A 309 9.13 10.96 0.83
CA ARG A 309 7.96 11.34 0.03
C ARG A 309 7.45 12.73 0.42
N PRO A 310 6.82 13.50 -0.49
CA PRO A 310 6.25 14.80 -0.19
C PRO A 310 4.95 14.65 0.62
N THR A 311 5.09 14.29 1.89
CA THR A 311 4.00 14.11 2.85
C THR A 311 4.11 15.11 3.98
N VAL A 312 3.01 15.36 4.69
CA VAL A 312 2.99 16.34 5.79
C VAL A 312 3.97 15.93 6.90
N ALA A 313 4.03 14.63 7.20
CA ALA A 313 4.94 14.08 8.19
C ALA A 313 6.41 14.23 7.79
N ALA A 314 6.75 13.96 6.53
CA ALA A 314 8.10 14.18 6.02
C ALA A 314 8.50 15.66 6.08
N ILE A 315 7.61 16.58 5.70
CA ILE A 315 7.89 18.01 5.77
C ILE A 315 8.04 18.49 7.22
N GLU A 316 7.18 18.02 8.13
CA GLU A 316 7.34 18.34 9.54
C GLU A 316 8.66 17.79 10.09
N LEU A 317 9.09 16.58 9.70
CA LEU A 317 10.40 16.05 10.08
C LEU A 317 11.52 17.00 9.68
N MET A 318 11.52 17.46 8.42
CA MET A 318 12.53 18.41 7.95
C MET A 318 12.47 19.72 8.75
N ASP A 319 11.28 20.26 9.01
CA ASP A 319 11.10 21.48 9.81
C ASP A 319 11.65 21.31 11.24
N ARG A 320 11.37 20.16 11.89
CA ARG A 320 11.83 19.84 13.25
C ARG A 320 13.35 19.69 13.32
N VAL A 321 13.93 18.89 12.42
CA VAL A 321 15.38 18.64 12.39
C VAL A 321 16.13 19.94 12.09
N THR A 322 15.74 20.70 11.05
CA THR A 322 16.38 22.00 10.76
C THR A 322 16.25 22.95 11.96
N SER A 323 15.06 23.06 12.56
CA SER A 323 14.84 23.96 13.71
C SER A 323 15.72 23.61 14.91
N ARG A 324 15.93 22.32 15.18
CA ARG A 324 16.81 21.85 16.26
C ARG A 324 18.28 22.12 15.96
N MET A 325 18.73 21.80 14.74
CA MET A 325 20.11 22.05 14.32
C MET A 325 20.49 23.54 14.37
N ILE A 326 19.56 24.44 14.07
CA ILE A 326 19.77 25.90 14.21
C ILE A 326 19.89 26.30 15.68
N LYS A 327 19.05 25.73 16.56
CA LYS A 327 19.03 26.06 18.00
C LYS A 327 20.15 25.40 18.80
N GLN A 328 20.66 24.26 18.30
CA GLN A 328 21.64 23.40 18.95
C GLN A 328 22.80 23.17 17.97
N PRO A 329 23.69 24.16 17.78
CA PRO A 329 24.73 24.14 16.75
C PRO A 329 25.87 23.15 17.02
N ASP A 330 25.86 22.45 18.15
CA ASP A 330 26.80 21.37 18.48
C ASP A 330 26.18 19.97 18.30
N SER A 331 24.89 19.89 17.96
CA SER A 331 24.20 18.63 17.76
C SER A 331 24.64 17.92 16.49
N TRP A 332 24.69 16.59 16.55
CA TRP A 332 24.94 15.77 15.37
C TRP A 332 23.64 15.53 14.59
N ASP A 333 23.68 15.72 13.28
CA ASP A 333 22.51 15.60 12.41
C ASP A 333 21.85 14.21 12.45
N GLN A 334 22.65 13.15 12.53
CA GLN A 334 22.14 11.78 12.67
C GLN A 334 21.40 11.58 13.99
N GLU A 335 21.90 12.13 15.08
CA GLU A 335 21.24 12.08 16.39
C GLU A 335 19.88 12.80 16.33
N VAL A 336 19.88 14.08 15.93
CA VAL A 336 18.66 14.89 15.85
C VAL A 336 17.62 14.27 14.91
N TYR A 337 18.05 13.78 13.75
CA TYR A 337 17.18 13.11 12.79
C TYR A 337 16.48 11.88 13.40
N ASN A 338 17.22 11.04 14.12
CA ASN A 338 16.66 9.85 14.74
C ASN A 338 15.76 10.20 15.93
N GLU A 339 16.17 11.14 16.79
CA GLU A 339 15.34 11.56 17.92
C GLU A 339 14.00 12.11 17.45
N GLU A 340 13.98 13.01 16.46
CA GLU A 340 12.73 13.55 15.91
C GLU A 340 11.87 12.50 15.21
N LEU A 341 12.50 11.47 14.63
CA LEU A 341 11.81 10.41 13.92
C LEU A 341 11.25 9.33 14.86
N PHE A 342 11.92 9.03 15.99
CA PHE A 342 11.63 7.87 16.84
C PHE A 342 11.08 8.20 18.23
N HIS A 343 11.29 9.41 18.77
CA HIS A 343 10.81 9.72 20.12
C HIS A 343 9.28 9.59 20.22
N PRO A 344 8.77 8.82 21.20
CA PRO A 344 7.33 8.70 21.41
C PRO A 344 6.75 10.02 21.92
N SER A 345 5.44 10.20 21.75
CA SER A 345 4.75 11.30 22.41
C SER A 345 4.85 11.13 23.93
N HIS A 346 5.19 12.21 24.63
CA HIS A 346 5.36 12.25 26.08
C HIS A 346 4.93 13.62 26.62
N PRO A 347 4.86 13.86 27.95
CA PRO A 347 4.42 15.14 28.47
C PRO A 347 5.19 16.30 27.83
N ARG A 348 4.45 17.25 27.23
CA ARG A 348 4.95 18.44 26.50
C ARG A 348 5.67 18.16 25.17
N TYR A 349 5.61 16.95 24.63
CA TYR A 349 6.15 16.61 23.31
C TYR A 349 5.18 15.72 22.53
N VAL A 350 4.84 16.15 21.31
CA VAL A 350 4.08 15.34 20.36
C VAL A 350 5.07 14.72 19.38
N GLY A 351 5.21 13.40 19.45
CA GLY A 351 6.07 12.63 18.55
C GLY A 351 5.60 12.74 17.10
N LEU A 352 6.51 12.55 16.16
CA LEU A 352 6.21 12.65 14.74
C LEU A 352 5.34 11.48 14.27
N HIS A 353 4.27 11.79 13.55
CA HIS A 353 3.39 10.81 12.92
C HIS A 353 3.88 10.42 11.52
N ALA A 354 5.11 9.90 11.43
CA ALA A 354 5.69 9.41 10.18
C ALA A 354 5.74 7.88 10.13
N ALA A 355 5.32 7.30 9.01
CA ALA A 355 5.61 5.93 8.64
C ALA A 355 7.07 5.79 8.21
N LYS A 356 7.70 4.69 8.60
CA LYS A 356 9.13 4.43 8.45
C LYS A 356 9.34 3.05 7.84
N ARG A 357 10.27 2.96 6.89
CA ARG A 357 10.79 1.69 6.37
C ARG A 357 12.31 1.66 6.46
N THR A 358 12.85 0.54 6.92
CA THR A 358 14.29 0.25 6.76
C THR A 358 14.51 -0.35 5.37
N MET A 359 15.45 0.21 4.62
CA MET A 359 15.91 -0.39 3.38
C MET A 359 16.64 -1.72 3.65
N ASP A 360 16.60 -2.65 2.71
CA ASP A 360 17.36 -3.90 2.81
C ASP A 360 18.86 -3.60 2.96
N TYR A 361 19.47 -4.03 4.06
CA TYR A 361 20.84 -3.66 4.41
C TYR A 361 21.92 -4.34 3.53
N TYR A 362 21.56 -5.35 2.73
CA TYR A 362 22.45 -5.92 1.71
C TYR A 362 22.32 -5.20 0.37
N LEU A 363 21.12 -4.75 -0.01
CA LEU A 363 20.92 -3.96 -1.23
C LEU A 363 21.43 -2.53 -1.05
N PHE A 364 21.12 -1.90 0.08
CA PHE A 364 21.53 -0.55 0.45
C PHE A 364 22.59 -0.61 1.54
N MET A 365 23.77 -1.10 1.14
CA MET A 365 24.81 -1.56 2.04
C MET A 365 25.65 -0.42 2.61
N ASN A 366 25.85 -0.40 3.93
CA ASN A 366 26.87 0.46 4.53
C ASN A 366 28.26 -0.21 4.47
N SER A 367 29.32 0.60 4.55
CA SER A 367 30.69 0.09 4.42
C SER A 367 31.10 -0.86 5.55
N LYS A 368 30.48 -0.79 6.73
CA LYS A 368 30.73 -1.76 7.79
C LYS A 368 30.25 -3.16 7.37
N VAL A 369 29.07 -3.27 6.77
CA VAL A 369 28.56 -4.54 6.22
C VAL A 369 29.49 -5.08 5.13
N LEU A 370 29.91 -4.22 4.20
CA LEU A 370 30.83 -4.64 3.13
C LEU A 370 32.16 -5.17 3.68
N PHE A 371 32.87 -4.34 4.47
CA PHE A 371 34.24 -4.61 4.86
C PHE A 371 34.36 -5.59 6.05
N LYS A 372 33.40 -5.61 6.98
CA LYS A 372 33.48 -6.54 8.11
C LYS A 372 32.85 -7.90 7.84
N GLN A 373 31.90 -7.99 6.90
CA GLN A 373 31.11 -9.20 6.69
C GLN A 373 31.15 -9.68 5.24
N VAL A 374 30.53 -8.94 4.31
CA VAL A 374 30.25 -9.46 2.96
C VAL A 374 31.53 -9.84 2.23
N ARG A 375 32.60 -9.03 2.29
CA ARG A 375 33.87 -9.35 1.62
C ARG A 375 34.56 -10.61 2.16
N LYS A 376 34.21 -11.06 3.37
CA LYS A 376 34.81 -12.22 4.04
C LYS A 376 34.02 -13.51 3.81
N ASP A 377 32.82 -13.39 3.27
CA ASP A 377 31.98 -14.52 2.92
C ASP A 377 31.92 -14.62 1.39
N ALA A 378 32.65 -15.60 0.84
CA ALA A 378 32.74 -15.81 -0.59
C ALA A 378 31.37 -16.10 -1.24
N LYS A 379 30.42 -16.68 -0.50
CA LYS A 379 29.08 -16.94 -1.02
C LYS A 379 28.32 -15.63 -1.14
N LEU A 380 28.25 -14.86 -0.04
CA LEU A 380 27.58 -13.56 -0.05
C LEU A 380 28.18 -12.61 -1.08
N LEU A 381 29.51 -12.53 -1.15
CA LEU A 381 30.20 -11.63 -2.08
C LEU A 381 29.92 -11.93 -3.56
N ASN A 382 29.67 -13.21 -3.90
CA ASN A 382 29.39 -13.64 -5.27
C ASN A 382 27.89 -13.56 -5.62
N GLU A 383 27.00 -13.77 -4.66
CA GLU A 383 25.55 -13.78 -4.87
C GLU A 383 24.94 -12.37 -4.78
N LEU A 384 25.45 -11.52 -3.89
CA LEU A 384 24.90 -10.19 -3.65
C LEU A 384 25.22 -9.23 -4.80
N LYS A 385 24.17 -8.55 -5.26
CA LYS A 385 24.25 -7.42 -6.17
C LYS A 385 23.72 -6.19 -5.45
N PRO A 386 24.58 -5.44 -4.74
CA PRO A 386 24.14 -4.23 -4.04
C PRO A 386 23.60 -3.21 -5.03
N VAL A 387 22.61 -2.44 -4.60
CA VAL A 387 22.10 -1.28 -5.32
C VAL A 387 23.07 -0.12 -5.17
N MET A 388 23.55 0.07 -3.95
CA MET A 388 24.53 1.10 -3.61
C MET A 388 25.35 0.68 -2.39
N ILE A 389 26.52 1.29 -2.24
CA ILE A 389 27.39 1.13 -1.08
C ILE A 389 27.71 2.51 -0.51
N HIS A 390 27.36 2.72 0.76
CA HIS A 390 27.63 3.96 1.50
C HIS A 390 28.91 3.83 2.33
N VAL A 391 29.94 4.64 2.02
CA VAL A 391 31.24 4.63 2.72
C VAL A 391 31.24 5.52 3.97
N ASN A 392 30.23 5.33 4.83
CA ASN A 392 30.00 6.14 6.03
C ASN A 392 30.84 5.77 7.26
N TYR A 393 31.22 4.49 7.42
CA TYR A 393 31.93 4.00 8.62
C TYR A 393 33.45 4.14 8.58
N HIS A 394 34.01 4.64 7.48
CA HIS A 394 35.46 4.70 7.26
C HIS A 394 35.88 6.12 6.84
N PRO A 395 36.96 6.69 7.43
CA PRO A 395 37.42 8.03 7.15
C PRO A 395 38.12 8.13 5.79
N ASP A 396 38.76 7.04 5.33
CA ASP A 396 39.41 6.89 4.03
C ASP A 396 38.39 6.64 2.90
N LYS A 397 37.40 7.54 2.80
CA LYS A 397 36.25 7.42 1.90
C LYS A 397 36.66 7.26 0.43
N LEU A 398 37.51 8.17 -0.06
CA LEU A 398 37.93 8.22 -1.46
C LEU A 398 38.59 6.91 -1.96
N PRO A 399 39.65 6.38 -1.33
CA PRO A 399 40.28 5.14 -1.79
C PRO A 399 39.33 3.93 -1.68
N ARG A 400 38.48 3.85 -0.65
CA ARG A 400 37.48 2.78 -0.54
C ARG A 400 36.40 2.86 -1.62
N MET A 401 35.94 4.05 -1.96
CA MET A 401 35.00 4.23 -3.09
C MET A 401 35.63 3.77 -4.41
N LYS A 402 36.90 4.11 -4.66
CA LYS A 402 37.63 3.62 -5.84
C LYS A 402 37.72 2.09 -5.85
N ALA A 403 38.05 1.49 -4.72
CA ALA A 403 38.11 0.03 -4.58
C ALA A 403 36.76 -0.66 -4.78
N VAL A 404 35.67 -0.05 -4.30
CA VAL A 404 34.30 -0.53 -4.55
C VAL A 404 34.00 -0.52 -6.06
N VAL A 405 34.34 0.57 -6.75
CA VAL A 405 34.21 0.66 -8.21
C VAL A 405 35.07 -0.40 -8.89
N ASP A 406 36.34 -0.54 -8.52
CA ASP A 406 37.24 -1.51 -9.13
C ASP A 406 36.75 -2.95 -8.95
N PHE A 407 36.19 -3.28 -7.79
CA PHE A 407 35.65 -4.61 -7.50
C PHE A 407 34.35 -4.92 -8.27
N TYR A 408 33.35 -4.04 -8.15
CA TYR A 408 32.01 -4.30 -8.68
C TYR A 408 31.82 -3.89 -10.14
N VAL A 409 32.65 -2.98 -10.65
CA VAL A 409 32.56 -2.42 -12.01
C VAL A 409 33.68 -2.93 -12.90
N ASN A 410 34.93 -2.83 -12.43
CA ASN A 410 36.10 -3.15 -13.28
C ASN A 410 36.53 -4.63 -13.17
N GLY A 411 35.91 -5.40 -12.27
CA GLY A 411 36.15 -6.83 -12.13
C GLY A 411 37.42 -7.20 -11.34
N ASN A 412 38.09 -6.23 -10.71
CA ASN A 412 39.26 -6.49 -9.86
C ASN A 412 38.82 -7.10 -8.52
N LYS A 413 38.83 -8.44 -8.43
CA LYS A 413 38.41 -9.17 -7.23
C LYS A 413 39.30 -8.97 -6.00
N GLU A 414 40.49 -8.40 -6.18
CA GLU A 414 41.42 -8.11 -5.08
C GLU A 414 41.28 -6.67 -4.56
N ALA A 415 40.52 -5.80 -5.23
CA ALA A 415 40.46 -4.37 -4.92
C ALA A 415 40.04 -4.06 -3.46
N LEU A 416 39.20 -4.90 -2.85
CA LEU A 416 38.75 -4.70 -1.46
C LEU A 416 39.72 -5.25 -0.40
N GLN A 417 40.70 -6.08 -0.79
CA GLN A 417 41.58 -6.81 0.14
C GLN A 417 42.55 -5.91 0.93
N PRO A 418 43.18 -4.87 0.35
CA PRO A 418 44.17 -4.06 1.06
C PRO A 418 43.61 -3.27 2.25
N PHE A 419 42.29 -3.11 2.34
CA PHE A 419 41.68 -2.26 3.34
C PHE A 419 41.49 -2.96 4.68
N PRO A 420 41.79 -2.33 5.83
CA PRO A 420 41.42 -2.88 7.13
C PRO A 420 39.89 -2.90 7.34
N ASP A 421 39.43 -3.74 8.27
CA ASP A 421 38.01 -3.86 8.67
C ASP A 421 37.43 -2.58 9.29
N GLY A 422 38.29 -1.79 9.92
CA GLY A 422 37.96 -0.53 10.56
C GLY A 422 39.13 0.43 10.40
N SER A 423 39.02 1.57 11.07
CA SER A 423 40.01 2.65 10.98
C SER A 423 40.89 2.56 12.23
N SER A 424 42.19 2.38 12.04
CA SER A 424 43.20 2.49 13.12
C SER A 424 43.58 3.94 13.33
#